data_AF-A0A519Z6F2-F1
#
_entry.id   AF-A0A519Z6F2-F1
#
_cell.length_a   1.000
_cell.length_b   1.000
_cell.length_c   1.000
_cell.angle_alpha   90.00
_cell.angle_beta   90.00
_cell.angle_gamma   90.00
#
_symmetry.space_group_name_H-M   'P 1'
#
loop_
_entity.id
_entity.type
_entity.pdbx_description
1 polymer ?
#
loop_
_entity_poly.entity_id
_entity_poly.type
_entity_poly.pdbx_seq_one_letter_code
_entity_poly.pdbx_strand_id
1 'polypeptide(L)'
;MKKAFEPIIDSERSILLLGTMPGEKSLEIQQYYGNRGNQFWKLLYGIFDEALTDDYSERLKFLERHNIGLWDVLAYCEREGSLDSKILNEQPNDFENFYIKYPEIKQVFFTSKNAEKYYLKY
;
A
#
# COMPACT_ATOMS: atom_id res chain seq x y z
N MET A 1 17.46 2.86 -7.87
CA MET A 1 16.61 1.75 -7.39
C MET A 1 15.71 2.25 -6.27
N LYS A 2 14.40 1.98 -6.33
CA LYS A 2 13.42 2.34 -5.30
C LYS A 2 13.07 1.09 -4.49
N LYS A 3 12.88 1.25 -3.18
CA LYS A 3 12.45 0.20 -2.25
C LYS A 3 11.09 0.59 -1.68
N ALA A 4 10.13 -0.34 -1.64
CA ALA A 4 8.84 -0.13 -1.00
C ALA A 4 8.96 -0.10 0.53
N PHE A 5 7.89 0.31 1.20
CA PHE A 5 7.86 0.29 2.65
C PHE A 5 7.60 -1.13 3.19
N GLU A 6 7.88 -1.31 4.46
CA GLU A 6 7.37 -2.45 5.22
C GLU A 6 5.84 -2.39 5.34
N PRO A 7 5.15 -3.53 5.42
CA PRO A 7 3.70 -3.54 5.51
C PRO A 7 3.23 -2.86 6.81
N ILE A 8 2.23 -1.99 6.70
CA ILE A 8 1.46 -1.52 7.86
C ILE A 8 0.40 -2.58 8.12
N ILE A 9 0.72 -3.53 8.98
CA ILE A 9 -0.19 -4.60 9.36
C ILE A 9 0.14 -5.14 10.75
N ASP A 10 -0.84 -5.74 11.42
CA ASP A 10 -0.70 -6.48 12.67
C ASP A 10 -1.47 -7.81 12.56
N SER A 11 -1.50 -8.58 13.65
CA SER A 11 -2.18 -9.89 13.68
C SER A 11 -3.70 -9.82 13.64
N GLU A 12 -4.31 -8.64 13.83
CA GLU A 12 -5.77 -8.49 13.92
C GLU A 12 -6.40 -8.00 12.61
N ARG A 13 -5.61 -7.35 11.75
CA ARG A 13 -6.07 -6.85 10.45
C ARG A 13 -6.39 -7.98 9.48
N SER A 14 -7.66 -8.04 9.04
CA SER A 14 -8.15 -9.04 8.09
C SER A 14 -8.24 -8.55 6.64
N ILE A 15 -8.19 -7.22 6.42
CA ILE A 15 -8.22 -6.58 5.10
C ILE A 15 -6.83 -6.07 4.75
N LEU A 16 -6.34 -6.39 3.55
CA LEU A 16 -5.09 -5.87 3.01
C LEU A 16 -5.35 -5.07 1.73
N LEU A 17 -4.91 -3.81 1.70
CA LEU A 17 -4.89 -2.99 0.49
C LEU A 17 -3.48 -2.98 -0.10
N LEU A 18 -3.38 -3.37 -1.37
CA LEU A 18 -2.10 -3.48 -2.09
C LEU A 18 -1.97 -2.41 -3.16
N GLY A 19 -0.94 -1.56 -3.00
CA GLY A 19 -0.42 -0.67 -4.02
C GLY A 19 0.53 -1.37 -4.98
N THR A 20 0.87 -0.72 -6.10
CA THR A 20 1.89 -1.25 -7.02
C THR A 20 3.29 -1.07 -6.41
N MET A 21 3.63 0.19 -6.12
CA MET A 21 4.92 0.67 -5.61
C MET A 21 4.75 2.11 -5.13
N PRO A 22 5.32 2.52 -3.97
CA PRO A 22 5.14 3.88 -3.46
C PRO A 22 5.64 4.96 -4.43
N GLY A 23 4.81 5.98 -4.66
CA GLY A 23 5.17 7.14 -5.47
C GLY A 23 6.36 7.91 -4.87
N GLU A 24 7.00 8.78 -5.67
CA GLU A 24 8.19 9.51 -5.24
C GLU A 24 7.95 10.32 -3.98
N LYS A 25 6.86 11.09 -3.95
CA LYS A 25 6.56 11.90 -2.77
C LYS A 25 6.30 11.07 -1.53
N SER A 26 5.67 9.90 -1.69
CA SER A 26 5.47 8.94 -0.60
C SER A 26 6.81 8.50 -0.04
N LEU A 27 7.75 8.09 -0.92
CA LEU A 27 9.10 7.67 -0.54
C LEU A 27 9.89 8.81 0.13
N GLU A 28 9.81 10.04 -0.37
CA GLU A 28 10.49 11.19 0.23
C GLU A 28 10.07 11.44 1.68
N ILE A 29 8.77 11.35 1.96
CA ILE A 29 8.23 11.66 3.29
C ILE A 29 8.00 10.43 4.16
N GLN A 30 8.32 9.24 3.65
CA GLN A 30 8.12 7.94 4.31
C GLN A 30 6.66 7.70 4.75
N GLN A 31 5.71 7.99 3.86
CA GLN A 31 4.28 7.80 4.13
C GLN A 31 3.56 7.15 2.95
N TYR A 32 2.74 6.16 3.24
CA TYR A 32 1.82 5.59 2.26
C TYR A 32 0.88 6.66 1.71
N TYR A 33 0.79 6.71 0.38
CA TYR A 33 -0.02 7.70 -0.36
C TYR A 33 0.21 9.15 0.10
N GLY A 34 1.46 9.51 0.44
CA GLY A 34 1.85 10.80 1.01
C GLY A 34 1.76 12.01 0.07
N ASN A 35 1.57 11.81 -1.23
CA ASN A 35 1.35 12.92 -2.16
C ASN A 35 -0.05 13.53 -1.93
N ARG A 36 -0.15 14.84 -1.65
CA ARG A 36 -1.44 15.56 -1.50
C ARG A 36 -2.39 15.42 -2.71
N GLY A 37 -1.84 15.21 -3.91
CA GLY A 37 -2.64 14.95 -5.11
C GLY A 37 -3.24 13.54 -5.17
N ASN A 38 -2.74 12.61 -4.36
CA ASN A 38 -3.24 11.24 -4.31
C ASN A 38 -4.62 11.18 -3.62
N GLN A 39 -5.57 10.48 -4.25
CA GLN A 39 -6.95 10.42 -3.78
C GLN A 39 -7.21 9.28 -2.78
N PHE A 40 -6.23 8.41 -2.52
CA PHE A 40 -6.40 7.22 -1.69
C PHE A 40 -7.05 7.54 -0.33
N TRP A 41 -6.45 8.47 0.44
CA TRP A 41 -6.97 8.82 1.77
C TRP A 41 -8.35 9.46 1.71
N LYS A 42 -8.62 10.29 0.70
CA LYS A 42 -9.94 10.92 0.50
C LYS A 42 -11.02 9.87 0.24
N LEU A 43 -10.73 8.93 -0.64
CA LEU A 43 -11.65 7.84 -0.98
C LEU A 43 -11.87 6.92 0.21
N LEU A 44 -10.79 6.53 0.90
CA LEU A 44 -10.88 5.62 2.02
C LEU A 44 -11.70 6.24 3.16
N TYR A 45 -11.41 7.46 3.58
CA TYR A 45 -12.19 8.16 4.61
C TYR A 45 -13.65 8.35 4.18
N GLY A 46 -13.90 8.65 2.90
CA GLY A 46 -15.25 8.80 2.36
C GLY A 46 -16.08 7.51 2.39
N ILE A 47 -15.47 6.33 2.27
CA ILE A 47 -16.16 5.03 2.40
C ILE A 47 -16.69 4.83 3.83
N PHE A 48 -15.96 5.32 4.83
CA PHE A 48 -16.30 5.18 6.25
C PHE A 48 -17.02 6.40 6.82
N ASP A 49 -17.33 7.40 5.99
CA ASP A 49 -17.95 8.67 6.40
C ASP A 49 -17.20 9.38 7.55
N GLU A 50 -15.86 9.31 7.54
CA GLU A 50 -15.00 9.96 8.53
C GLU A 50 -14.33 11.23 7.97
N ALA A 51 -14.06 12.20 8.85
CA ALA A 51 -13.40 13.45 8.48
C ALA A 51 -11.93 13.21 8.09
N LEU A 52 -11.54 13.65 6.89
CA LEU A 52 -10.16 13.54 6.40
C LEU A 52 -9.19 14.29 7.32
N THR A 53 -8.07 13.65 7.64
CA THR A 53 -6.93 14.25 8.34
C THR A 53 -5.67 14.23 7.48
N ASP A 54 -4.81 15.23 7.67
CA ASP A 54 -3.45 15.30 7.11
C ASP A 54 -2.38 14.78 8.07
N ASP A 55 -2.74 14.48 9.32
CA ASP A 55 -1.84 13.84 10.27
C ASP A 55 -1.69 12.34 9.94
N TYR A 56 -0.48 11.94 9.61
CA TYR A 56 -0.20 10.55 9.26
C TYR A 56 -0.40 9.59 10.45
N SER A 57 -0.12 10.02 11.68
CA SER A 57 -0.36 9.19 12.86
C SER A 57 -1.84 8.89 13.06
N GLU A 58 -2.71 9.85 12.79
CA GLU A 58 -4.17 9.66 12.81
C GLU A 58 -4.64 8.76 11.68
N ARG A 59 -4.00 8.81 10.50
CA ARG A 59 -4.25 7.85 9.41
C ARG A 59 -3.87 6.42 9.81
N LEU A 60 -2.77 6.22 10.53
CA LEU A 60 -2.39 4.88 11.02
C LEU A 60 -3.40 4.35 12.04
N LYS A 61 -3.85 5.20 12.98
CA LYS A 61 -4.92 4.84 13.92
C LYS A 61 -6.23 4.52 13.21
N PHE A 62 -6.57 5.27 12.15
CA PHE A 62 -7.74 4.97 11.32
C PHE A 62 -7.66 3.57 10.71
N LEU A 63 -6.51 3.21 10.13
CA LEU A 63 -6.30 1.87 9.58
C LEU A 63 -6.44 0.76 10.62
N GLU A 64 -5.89 0.99 11.83
CA GLU A 64 -6.03 0.08 12.96
C GLU A 64 -7.51 -0.12 13.36
N ARG A 65 -8.26 0.96 13.60
CA ARG A 65 -9.67 0.89 14.00
C ARG A 65 -10.56 0.14 13.02
N HIS A 66 -10.21 0.16 11.73
CA HIS A 66 -10.97 -0.47 10.65
C HIS A 66 -10.38 -1.81 10.18
N ASN A 67 -9.37 -2.35 10.88
CA ASN A 67 -8.71 -3.61 10.54
C ASN A 67 -8.14 -3.65 9.10
N ILE A 68 -7.63 -2.51 8.63
CA ILE A 68 -7.06 -2.33 7.30
C ILE A 68 -5.53 -2.33 7.41
N GLY A 69 -4.89 -3.22 6.65
CA GLY A 69 -3.46 -3.19 6.39
C GLY A 69 -3.13 -2.55 5.05
N LEU A 70 -1.94 -1.93 4.96
CA LEU A 70 -1.39 -1.40 3.71
C LEU A 70 -0.08 -2.07 3.38
N TRP A 71 0.11 -2.40 2.10
CA TRP A 71 1.41 -2.77 1.57
C TRP A 71 1.49 -2.50 0.07
N ASP A 72 2.59 -2.91 -0.56
CA ASP A 72 2.78 -2.84 -1.99
C ASP A 72 3.11 -4.23 -2.54
N VAL A 73 2.81 -4.46 -3.82
CA VAL A 73 3.12 -5.72 -4.49
C VAL A 73 4.61 -5.85 -4.77
N LEU A 74 5.25 -4.76 -5.18
CA LEU A 74 6.67 -4.76 -5.52
C LEU A 74 7.51 -4.31 -4.32
N ALA A 75 8.53 -5.11 -3.96
CA ALA A 75 9.53 -4.76 -2.97
C ALA A 75 10.54 -3.75 -3.52
N TYR A 76 10.95 -3.96 -4.78
CA TYR A 76 11.97 -3.17 -5.46
C TYR A 76 11.62 -2.93 -6.91
N CYS A 77 12.05 -1.79 -7.44
CA CYS A 77 12.08 -1.54 -8.88
C CYS A 77 13.06 -0.43 -9.25
N GLU A 78 13.38 -0.34 -10.53
CA GLU A 78 13.87 0.88 -11.16
C GLU A 78 12.69 1.65 -11.76
N ARG A 79 12.52 2.90 -11.36
CA ARG A 79 11.43 3.75 -11.88
C ARG A 79 11.83 5.21 -11.83
N GLU A 80 11.76 5.89 -12.97
CA GLU A 80 11.78 7.35 -13.03
C GLU A 80 10.35 7.89 -12.84
N GLY A 81 10.18 8.90 -11.99
CA GLY A 81 8.86 9.41 -11.66
C GLY A 81 8.02 8.44 -10.82
N SER A 82 6.70 8.62 -10.88
CA SER A 82 5.74 7.79 -10.13
C SER A 82 4.82 6.95 -11.02
N LEU A 83 5.00 6.98 -12.35
CA LEU A 83 4.14 6.25 -13.28
C LEU A 83 4.57 4.79 -13.36
N ASP A 84 3.61 3.87 -13.16
CA ASP A 84 3.86 2.43 -13.24
C ASP A 84 4.38 1.98 -14.61
N SER A 85 4.03 2.69 -15.69
CA SER A 85 4.55 2.41 -17.05
C SER A 85 6.07 2.60 -17.19
N LYS A 86 6.73 3.16 -16.18
CA LYS A 86 8.18 3.37 -16.12
C LYS A 86 8.88 2.40 -15.17
N ILE A 87 8.16 1.40 -14.64
CA ILE A 87 8.72 0.33 -13.81
C ILE A 87 9.55 -0.61 -14.69
N LEU A 88 10.79 -0.85 -14.27
CA LEU A 88 11.74 -1.79 -14.85
C LEU A 88 12.40 -2.58 -13.71
N ASN A 89 12.91 -3.77 -14.04
CA ASN A 89 13.69 -4.61 -13.12
C ASN A 89 12.97 -4.81 -11.77
N GLU A 90 11.67 -5.08 -11.82
CA GLU A 90 10.84 -5.22 -10.62
C GLU A 90 11.07 -6.53 -9.88
N GLN A 91 10.92 -6.48 -8.56
CA GLN A 91 10.95 -7.64 -7.69
C GLN A 91 9.73 -7.59 -6.77
N PRO A 92 8.93 -8.67 -6.68
CA PRO A 92 7.77 -8.72 -5.80
C PRO A 92 8.21 -8.77 -4.33
N ASN A 93 7.30 -8.38 -3.45
CA ASN A 93 7.39 -8.72 -2.03
C ASN A 93 7.17 -10.23 -1.83
N ASP A 94 7.71 -10.76 -0.72
CA ASP A 94 7.58 -12.16 -0.36
C ASP A 94 6.21 -12.43 0.27
N PHE A 95 5.22 -12.69 -0.58
CA PHE A 95 3.85 -12.97 -0.16
C PHE A 95 3.71 -14.32 0.54
N GLU A 96 4.55 -15.31 0.23
CA GLU A 96 4.50 -16.63 0.88
C GLU A 96 4.81 -16.52 2.38
N ASN A 97 5.96 -15.94 2.72
CA ASN A 97 6.32 -15.72 4.13
C ASN A 97 5.41 -14.68 4.80
N PHE A 98 4.91 -13.71 4.05
CA PHE A 98 3.97 -12.72 4.58
C PHE A 98 2.65 -13.35 5.06
N TYR A 99 2.03 -14.24 4.27
CA TYR A 99 0.78 -14.89 4.70
C TYR A 99 0.98 -15.94 5.80
N ILE A 100 2.18 -16.53 5.90
CA ILE A 100 2.54 -17.36 7.07
C ILE A 100 2.60 -16.49 8.33
N LYS A 101 3.16 -15.28 8.23
CA LYS A 101 3.27 -14.34 9.35
C LYS A 101 1.93 -13.71 9.75
N TYR A 102 1.04 -13.46 8.78
CA TYR A 102 -0.25 -12.81 8.98
C TYR A 102 -1.41 -13.67 8.43
N PRO A 103 -1.72 -14.81 9.08
CA PRO A 103 -2.73 -15.76 8.59
C PRO A 103 -4.18 -15.26 8.67
N GLU A 104 -4.43 -14.15 9.36
CA GLU A 104 -5.76 -13.56 9.52
C GLU A 104 -6.21 -12.71 8.33
N ILE A 105 -5.32 -12.44 7.36
CA ILE A 105 -5.69 -11.75 6.14
C ILE A 105 -6.63 -12.64 5.32
N LYS A 106 -7.90 -12.23 5.21
CA LYS A 106 -8.93 -12.95 4.44
C LYS A 106 -9.30 -12.23 3.16
N GLN A 107 -9.02 -10.94 3.06
CA GLN A 107 -9.45 -10.10 1.96
C GLN A 107 -8.29 -9.24 1.45
N VAL A 108 -8.02 -9.32 0.15
CA VAL A 108 -7.00 -8.52 -0.52
C VAL A 108 -7.68 -7.66 -1.58
N PHE A 109 -7.41 -6.36 -1.55
CA PHE A 109 -7.90 -5.41 -2.55
C PHE A 109 -6.73 -4.68 -3.19
N PHE A 110 -6.82 -4.43 -4.49
CA PHE A 110 -5.77 -3.74 -5.23
C PHE A 110 -6.16 -2.27 -5.45
N THR A 111 -5.26 -1.35 -5.14
CA THR A 111 -5.52 0.08 -5.36
C THR A 111 -5.31 0.52 -6.81
N SER A 112 -4.85 -0.38 -7.68
CA SER A 112 -4.70 -0.15 -9.11
C SER A 112 -4.76 -1.47 -9.89
N LYS A 113 -5.08 -1.39 -11.20
CA LYS A 113 -5.00 -2.54 -12.11
C LYS A 113 -3.58 -3.09 -12.27
N ASN A 114 -2.56 -2.25 -12.11
CA ASN A 114 -1.19 -2.70 -12.19
C ASN A 114 -0.79 -3.51 -10.96
N ALA A 115 -1.22 -3.09 -9.76
CA ALA A 115 -1.00 -3.86 -8.54
C ALA A 115 -1.56 -5.28 -8.70
N GLU A 116 -2.82 -5.40 -9.14
CA GLU A 116 -3.43 -6.70 -9.46
C GLU A 116 -2.60 -7.48 -10.50
N LYS A 117 -2.22 -6.84 -11.61
CA LYS A 117 -1.43 -7.48 -12.67
C LYS A 117 -0.09 -8.02 -12.16
N TYR A 118 0.64 -7.24 -11.38
CA TYR A 118 1.91 -7.69 -10.80
C TYR A 118 1.69 -8.78 -9.76
N TYR A 119 0.64 -8.69 -8.96
CA TYR A 119 0.32 -9.70 -7.95
C TYR A 119 -0.06 -11.04 -8.58
N LEU A 120 -0.76 -11.04 -9.73
CA LEU A 120 -1.08 -12.26 -10.46
C LEU A 120 0.11 -12.81 -11.28
N LYS A 121 1.12 -11.98 -11.53
CA LYS A 121 2.32 -12.38 -12.28
C LYS A 121 3.28 -13.22 -11.42
N TYR A 122 3.33 -12.96 -10.12
CA TYR A 122 4.28 -13.53 -9.16
C TYR A 122 3.55 -14.36 -8.10
#